data_AF-A0A2V5WKG7-F1
#
_entry.id   AF-A0A2V5WKG7-F1
#
_cell.length_a   1.000
_cell.length_b   1.000
_cell.length_c   1.000
_cell.angle_alpha   90.00
_cell.angle_beta   90.00
_cell.angle_gamma   90.00
#
_symmetry.space_group_name_H-M   'P 1'
#
loop_
_entity.id
_entity.type
_entity.pdbx_description
1 polymer ?
#
loop_
_entity_poly.entity_id
_entity_poly.type
_entity_poly.pdbx_seq_one_letter_code
_entity_poly.pdbx_strand_id
1 'polypeptide(L)' 'MKYWEILADNLSRAAWSWLVSQRVDSNERTNLVIDAHRDDGRRFVVRADEKLTAFMELESATRCRGELS' A
#
# COMPACT_ATOMS: atom_id res chain seq x y z
N MET A 1 -16.53 8.68 -4.71
CA MET A 1 -15.68 7.51 -4.42
C MET A 1 -14.30 7.80 -4.98
N LYS A 2 -13.25 7.77 -4.16
CA LYS A 2 -11.87 8.03 -4.60
C LYS A 2 -11.24 6.70 -5.03
N TYR A 3 -10.40 6.71 -6.06
CA TYR A 3 -9.83 5.48 -6.62
C TYR A 3 -9.01 4.68 -5.59
N TRP A 4 -8.25 5.34 -4.72
CA TRP A 4 -7.47 4.67 -3.67
C TRP A 4 -8.35 3.95 -2.63
N GLU A 5 -9.63 4.31 -2.47
CA GLU A 5 -10.57 3.60 -1.58
C GLU A 5 -10.94 2.23 -2.16
N ILE A 6 -11.03 2.12 -3.48
CA ILE A 6 -11.25 0.84 -4.19
C ILE A 6 -10.03 -0.07 -4.03
N LEU A 7 -8.82 0.50 -4.18
CA LEU A 7 -7.57 -0.24 -3.98
C LEU A 7 -7.42 -0.73 -2.53
N ALA A 8 -7.76 0.12 -1.57
CA ALA A 8 -7.82 -0.25 -0.17
C ALA A 8 -8.82 -1.42 0.06
N ASP A 9 -10.04 -1.33 -0.45
CA ASP A 9 -11.02 -2.42 -0.33
C ASP A 9 -10.52 -3.75 -0.92
N ASN A 10 -9.90 -3.70 -2.10
CA ASN A 10 -9.30 -4.89 -2.73
C ASN A 10 -8.21 -5.53 -1.85
N LEU A 11 -7.34 -4.72 -1.24
CA LEU A 11 -6.30 -5.20 -0.33
C LEU A 11 -6.92 -5.87 0.92
N SER A 12 -7.95 -5.26 1.52
CA SER A 12 -8.67 -5.83 2.67
C SER A 12 -9.27 -7.20 2.32
N ARG A 13 -9.90 -7.28 1.15
CA ARG A 13 -10.51 -8.53 0.64
C ARG A 13 -9.48 -9.62 0.35
N ALA A 14 -8.24 -9.23 0.03
CA ALA A 14 -7.11 -10.14 -0.14
C ALA A 14 -6.38 -10.46 1.19
N ALA A 15 -7.04 -10.16 2.33
CA ALA A 15 -6.55 -10.37 3.69
C ALA A 15 -5.28 -9.57 4.04
N TRP A 16 -5.02 -8.46 3.35
CA TRP A 16 -3.97 -7.52 3.76
C TRP A 16 -4.50 -6.56 4.82
N SER A 17 -3.70 -6.33 5.85
CA SER A 17 -3.85 -5.23 6.78
C SER A 17 -2.78 -4.19 6.49
N TRP A 18 -3.08 -2.90 6.64
CA TRP A 18 -2.08 -1.86 6.40
C TRP A 18 -2.24 -0.64 7.30
N LEU A 19 -1.14 0.09 7.44
CA LEU A 19 -1.09 1.38 8.09
C LEU A 19 -0.48 2.40 7.12
N VAL A 20 -1.04 3.60 7.12
CA VAL A 20 -0.51 4.73 6.32
C VAL A 20 0.06 5.75 7.28
N SER A 21 1.31 6.15 7.03
CA SER A 21 1.93 7.28 7.71
C SER A 21 2.37 8.31 6.68
N GLN A 22 2.33 9.58 7.08
CA GLN A 22 2.84 10.69 6.27
C GLN A 22 4.08 11.26 6.94
N ARG A 23 5.08 11.60 6.15
CA ARG A 23 6.30 12.25 6.62
C ARG A 23 6.64 13.37 5.67
N VAL A 24 6.80 14.58 6.22
CA VAL A 24 7.33 15.71 5.46
C VAL A 24 8.86 15.63 5.49
N ASP A 25 9.50 15.71 4.34
CA ASP A 25 10.97 15.77 4.24
C ASP A 25 11.51 17.20 4.31
N SER A 26 12.83 17.35 4.28
CA SER A 26 13.51 18.66 4.36
C SER A 26 13.21 19.58 3.17
N ASN A 27 12.61 19.06 2.10
CA ASN A 27 12.22 19.79 0.90
C ASN A 27 10.71 20.07 0.89
N GLU A 28 10.05 19.96 2.05
CA GLU A 28 8.60 20.16 2.23
C GLU A 28 7.74 19.16 1.42
N ARG A 29 8.32 18.07 0.91
CA ARG A 29 7.56 17.05 0.20
C ARG A 29 6.94 16.08 1.19
N THR A 30 5.67 15.79 0.96
CA THR A 30 4.96 14.79 1.76
C THR A 30 5.23 13.41 1.17
N ASN A 31 6.05 12.62 1.86
CA ASN A 31 6.25 11.22 1.57
C ASN A 31 5.24 10.39 2.35
N LEU A 32 4.54 9.50 1.67
CA LEU A 32 3.65 8.53 2.27
C LEU A 32 4.38 7.21 2.41
N VAL A 33 4.21 6.56 3.56
CA VAL A 33 4.69 5.20 3.80
C VAL A 33 3.48 4.33 4.09
N ILE A 34 3.26 3.31 3.27
CA ILE A 34 2.26 2.26 3.51
C ILE A 34 2.99 1.01 3.95
N ASP A 35 2.70 0.55 5.16
CA ASP A 35 3.18 -0.71 5.70
C ASP A 35 2.03 -1.70 5.68
N ALA A 36 2.11 -2.70 4.81
CA ALA A 36 1.10 -3.72 4.63
C ALA A 36 1.64 -5.08 5.07
N HIS A 37 0.84 -5.82 5.83
CA HIS A 37 1.17 -7.13 6.34
C HIS A 37 -0.01 -8.08 6.21
N ARG A 38 0.30 -9.38 6.23
CA ARG A 38 -0.67 -10.48 6.17
C ARG A 38 -0.28 -11.59 7.12
N ASP A 39 -1.27 -12.35 7.59
CA ASP A 39 -1.11 -13.39 8.62
C ASP A 39 -0.13 -14.51 8.22
N ASP A 40 0.11 -14.71 6.92
CA ASP A 40 1.11 -15.65 6.40
C ASP A 40 2.54 -15.11 6.45
N GLY A 41 2.78 -14.03 7.20
CA GLY A 41 4.09 -13.43 7.42
C GLY A 41 4.59 -12.57 6.26
N ARG A 42 3.80 -12.35 5.20
CA ARG A 42 4.19 -11.44 4.11
C ARG A 42 4.04 -9.99 4.56
N ARG A 43 5.00 -9.16 4.14
CA ARG A 43 5.00 -7.72 4.41
C ARG A 43 5.51 -6.94 3.20
N PHE A 44 4.91 -5.79 2.93
CA PHE A 44 5.35 -4.83 1.94
C PHE A 44 5.41 -3.44 2.56
N VAL A 45 6.43 -2.67 2.22
CA VAL A 45 6.55 -1.27 2.60
C VAL A 45 6.69 -0.45 1.33
N VAL A 46 5.69 0.36 1.03
CA VAL A 46 5.66 1.23 -0.15
C VAL A 46 5.88 2.68 0.27
N ARG A 47 6.67 3.42 -0.52
CA ARG A 47 6.88 4.85 -0.35
C ARG A 47 6.50 5.58 -1.63
N ALA A 48 5.67 6.61 -1.53
CA ALA A 48 5.36 7.47 -2.67
C ALA A 48 4.94 8.88 -2.22
N ASP A 49 5.08 9.84 -3.12
CA ASP A 49 4.69 11.24 -2.87
C ASP A 49 3.15 11.43 -2.87
N GLU A 50 2.42 10.48 -3.47
CA GLU A 50 0.96 10.52 -3.59
C GLU A 50 0.30 9.24 -3.08
N LYS A 51 -0.85 9.41 -2.41
CA LYS A 51 -1.57 8.30 -1.77
C LYS A 51 -2.05 7.29 -2.80
N LEU A 52 -2.56 7.79 -3.92
CA LEU A 52 -3.03 6.96 -5.02
C LEU A 52 -1.91 6.05 -5.55
N THR A 53 -0.76 6.64 -5.85
CA THR A 53 0.42 5.92 -6.34
C THR A 53 0.90 4.87 -5.35
N ALA A 54 0.96 5.19 -4.05
CA ALA A 54 1.35 4.21 -3.03
C ALA A 54 0.40 2.99 -2.99
N PHE A 55 -0.92 3.20 -3.12
CA PHE A 55 -1.88 2.10 -3.17
C PHE A 55 -1.80 1.29 -4.47
N MET A 56 -1.55 1.94 -5.61
CA MET A 56 -1.37 1.24 -6.90
C MET A 56 -0.14 0.33 -6.88
N GLU A 57 0.98 0.84 -6.37
CA GLU A 57 2.22 0.06 -6.22
C GLU A 57 2.03 -1.13 -5.27
N LEU A 58 1.33 -0.91 -4.15
CA LEU A 58 1.03 -1.99 -3.21
C LEU A 58 0.10 -3.05 -3.82
N GLU A 59 -0.95 -2.65 -4.53
CA GLU A 59 -1.84 -3.59 -5.22
C GLU A 59 -1.06 -4.42 -6.27
N SER A 60 -0.20 -3.76 -7.06
CA SER A 60 0.66 -4.44 -8.03
C SER A 60 1.58 -5.47 -7.37
N ALA A 61 2.30 -5.08 -6.32
CA ALA A 61 3.24 -5.96 -5.60
C ALA A 61 2.53 -7.17 -4.94
N THR A 62 1.33 -6.96 -4.41
CA THR A 62 0.53 -8.04 -3.80
C THR A 62 -0.07 -8.99 -4.83
N ARG A 63 -0.49 -8.49 -6.01
CA ARG A 63 -0.97 -9.31 -7.13
C ARG A 63 0.14 -10.18 -7.73
N CYS A 64 1.30 -9.61 -8.05
CA CYS A 64 2.42 -10.37 -8.62
C CYS A 64 2.91 -11.52 -7.72
N ARG A 65 2.71 -11.42 -6.39
CA ARG A 65 3.11 -12.46 -5.44
C ARG A 65 1.99 -13.46 -5.11
N GLY A 66 0.80 -13.28 -5.68
CA GLY A 66 -0.37 -14.15 -5.50
C GLY A 66 -0.42 -15.36 -6.43
N GLU A 67 0.46 -15.46 -7.43
CA GLU A 67 0.38 -16.48 -8.50
C GLU A 67 1.21 -17.76 -8.27
N LEU A 68 1.66 -18.02 -7.04
CA LEU A 68 2.40 -19.25 -6.67
C LEU A 68 1.67 -20.03 -5.57
N SER A 69 0.39 -20.37 -5.79
CA SER A 69 -0.31 -21.39 -5.02
C SER A 69 -1.04 -22.35 -5.93
#